data_AF-A0A4V1IRA3-F1
#
_entry.id   AF-A0A4V1IRA3-F1
#
_cell.length_a   1.000
_cell.length_b   1.000
_cell.length_c   1.000
_cell.angle_alpha   90.00
_cell.angle_beta   90.00
_cell.angle_gamma   90.00
#
_symmetry.space_group_name_H-M   'P 1'
#
loop_
_entity.id
_entity.type
_entity.pdbx_description
1 polymer ?
#
loop_
_entity_poly.entity_id
_entity_poly.type
_entity_poly.pdbx_seq_one_letter_code
_entity_poly.pdbx_strand_id
1 'polypeptide(L)'
;MAAEDVPSSAPEPVYPSPVDIANPGPLGLSAFALTTFVLSFFNAGIIVNLSAPAALVISLALGYGGLVQLLAGMWEFRCGNTFGATAFSSYGGFWISFGLILSPSSG
;
A
#
# COMPACT_ATOMS: atom_id res chain seq x y z
N MET A 1 56.41 -29.32 -17.64
CA MET A 1 55.39 -30.21 -17.06
C MET A 1 54.11 -29.39 -17.00
N ALA A 2 53.25 -29.53 -18.00
CA ALA A 2 51.99 -28.80 -18.06
C ALA A 2 51.07 -29.33 -16.96
N ALA A 3 50.53 -28.45 -16.12
CA ALA A 3 49.45 -28.82 -15.21
C ALA A 3 48.23 -29.15 -16.07
N GLU A 4 47.69 -30.36 -15.92
CA GLU A 4 46.44 -30.73 -16.56
C GLU A 4 45.29 -29.91 -15.94
N ASP A 5 44.57 -29.18 -16.78
CA ASP A 5 43.30 -28.56 -16.44
C ASP A 5 42.29 -29.67 -16.12
N VAL A 6 42.04 -29.91 -14.83
CA VAL A 6 40.99 -30.83 -14.38
C VAL A 6 39.64 -30.15 -14.62
N PRO A 7 38.76 -30.67 -15.49
CA PRO A 7 37.45 -30.06 -15.72
C PRO A 7 36.59 -30.22 -14.47
N SER A 8 36.31 -29.11 -13.79
CA SER A 8 35.34 -29.02 -12.69
C SER A 8 33.95 -29.35 -13.24
N SER A 9 33.54 -30.61 -13.11
CA SER A 9 32.29 -31.16 -13.67
C SER A 9 31.22 -31.42 -12.62
N ALA A 10 31.37 -30.84 -11.41
CA ALA A 10 30.29 -30.86 -10.43
C ALA A 10 29.12 -30.00 -10.98
N PRO A 11 27.89 -30.54 -11.09
CA PRO A 11 26.74 -29.73 -11.44
C PRO A 11 26.59 -28.62 -10.40
N GLU A 12 26.60 -27.38 -10.86
CA GLU A 12 26.37 -26.22 -10.00
C GLU A 12 25.03 -26.41 -9.24
N PRO A 13 25.00 -26.17 -7.91
CA PRO A 13 23.76 -26.25 -7.16
C PRO A 13 22.73 -25.28 -7.75
N VAL A 14 21.58 -25.80 -8.19
CA VAL A 14 20.47 -24.98 -8.68
C VAL A 14 19.78 -24.35 -7.47
N TYR A 15 20.13 -23.11 -7.17
CA TYR A 15 19.40 -22.32 -6.19
C TYR A 15 18.02 -21.95 -6.75
N PRO A 16 16.93 -22.04 -5.96
CA PRO A 16 15.65 -21.49 -6.36
C PRO A 16 15.86 -20.00 -6.70
N SER A 17 15.44 -19.59 -7.90
CA SER A 17 15.39 -18.18 -8.24
C SER A 17 14.53 -17.46 -7.21
N PRO A 18 14.96 -16.30 -6.67
CA PRO A 18 14.15 -15.51 -5.75
C PRO A 18 12.74 -15.31 -6.32
N VAL A 19 11.72 -15.54 -5.50
CA VAL A 19 10.34 -15.26 -5.91
C VAL A 19 10.19 -13.75 -6.07
N ASP A 20 10.02 -13.29 -7.30
CA ASP A 20 9.76 -11.88 -7.59
C ASP A 20 8.36 -11.50 -7.11
N ILE A 21 8.31 -10.66 -6.08
CA ILE A 21 7.07 -10.12 -5.53
C ILE A 21 6.72 -8.85 -6.30
N ALA A 22 5.46 -8.74 -6.72
CA ALA A 22 4.97 -7.54 -7.41
C ALA A 22 5.13 -6.29 -6.52
N ASN A 23 5.46 -5.14 -7.13
CA ASN A 23 5.65 -3.88 -6.42
C ASN A 23 4.31 -3.33 -5.88
N PRO A 24 4.13 -3.24 -4.55
CA PRO A 24 2.90 -2.74 -3.94
C PRO A 24 2.85 -1.20 -3.84
N GLY A 25 3.95 -0.50 -4.15
CA GLY A 25 4.07 0.95 -4.04
C GLY A 25 3.03 1.75 -4.82
N PRO A 26 2.74 1.43 -6.10
CA PRO A 26 1.68 2.09 -6.85
C PRO A 26 0.28 1.95 -6.21
N LEU A 27 0.01 0.82 -5.54
CA LEU A 27 -1.25 0.60 -4.83
C LEU A 27 -1.35 1.52 -3.61
N GLY A 28 -0.29 1.59 -2.79
CA GLY A 28 -0.24 2.47 -1.63
C GLY A 28 -0.38 3.95 -1.99
N LEU A 29 0.31 4.39 -3.05
CA LEU A 29 0.25 5.78 -3.53
C LEU A 29 -1.11 6.16 -4.12
N SER A 30 -1.72 5.27 -4.90
CA SER A 30 -3.05 5.53 -5.48
C SER A 30 -4.15 5.54 -4.42
N ALA A 31 -4.06 4.66 -3.41
CA ALA A 31 -4.96 4.66 -2.25
C ALA A 31 -4.91 5.99 -1.49
N PHE A 32 -3.71 6.49 -1.22
CA PHE A 32 -3.52 7.78 -0.58
C PHE A 32 -4.04 8.95 -1.42
N ALA A 33 -3.63 8.99 -2.69
CA ALA A 33 -3.91 10.11 -3.58
C ALA A 33 -5.40 10.26 -3.84
N LEU A 34 -6.11 9.16 -4.15
CA LEU A 34 -7.54 9.22 -4.42
C LEU A 34 -8.34 9.64 -3.18
N THR A 35 -8.02 9.07 -2.02
CA THR A 35 -8.72 9.39 -0.77
C THR A 35 -8.54 10.85 -0.39
N THR A 36 -7.31 11.37 -0.52
CA THR A 36 -7.00 12.80 -0.29
C THR A 36 -7.70 13.69 -1.29
N PHE A 37 -7.65 13.33 -2.58
CA PHE A 37 -8.27 14.10 -3.66
C PHE A 37 -9.77 14.30 -3.41
N VAL A 38 -10.48 13.22 -3.10
CA VAL A 38 -11.91 13.30 -2.82
C VAL A 38 -12.21 14.10 -1.55
N LEU A 39 -11.43 13.92 -0.48
CA LEU A 39 -11.55 14.74 0.72
C LEU A 39 -11.35 16.23 0.42
N SER A 40 -10.38 16.59 -0.43
CA SER A 40 -10.15 17.98 -0.85
C SER A 40 -11.34 18.55 -1.61
N PHE A 41 -11.97 17.77 -2.48
CA PHE A 41 -13.18 18.20 -3.20
C PHE A 41 -14.38 18.39 -2.27
N PHE A 42 -14.51 17.54 -1.24
CA PHE A 42 -15.50 17.71 -0.18
C PHE A 42 -15.24 19.01 0.60
N ASN A 43 -14.00 19.22 1.06
CA ASN A 43 -13.61 20.43 1.80
C ASN A 43 -13.74 21.71 0.97
N ALA A 44 -13.55 21.63 -0.36
CA ALA A 44 -13.72 22.76 -1.28
C ALA A 44 -15.20 23.06 -1.60
N GLY A 45 -16.15 22.29 -1.07
CA GLY A 45 -17.58 22.48 -1.34
C GLY A 45 -17.99 22.11 -2.78
N ILE A 46 -17.17 21.36 -3.50
CA ILE A 46 -17.47 20.93 -4.89
C ILE A 46 -18.44 19.75 -4.88
N ILE A 47 -18.27 18.81 -3.94
CA ILE A 47 -19.13 17.63 -3.78
C ILE A 47 -20.18 17.92 -2.70
N VAL A 48 -21.12 18.83 -3.00
CA VAL A 48 -22.18 19.26 -2.06
C VAL A 48 -23.57 18.72 -2.42
N ASN A 49 -23.74 18.15 -3.61
CA ASN A 49 -25.07 17.81 -4.16
C ASN A 49 -25.33 16.29 -4.32
N LEU A 50 -24.49 15.44 -3.72
CA LEU A 50 -24.79 14.02 -3.56
C LEU A 50 -25.48 13.85 -2.21
N SER A 51 -26.52 13.04 -2.14
CA SER A 51 -27.34 12.85 -0.93
C SER A 51 -26.58 12.37 0.32
N ALA A 52 -25.31 11.96 0.20
CA ALA A 52 -24.47 11.52 1.33
C ALA A 52 -22.96 11.74 1.07
N PRO A 53 -22.45 12.98 0.99
CA PRO A 53 -21.06 13.23 0.63
C PRO A 53 -20.07 12.86 1.75
N ALA A 54 -20.50 12.95 3.01
CA ALA A 54 -19.74 12.45 4.16
C ALA A 54 -19.54 10.92 4.13
N ALA A 55 -20.58 10.17 3.73
CA ALA A 55 -20.49 8.71 3.62
C ALA A 55 -19.47 8.25 2.57
N LEU A 56 -19.32 9.03 1.49
CA LEU A 56 -18.34 8.77 0.45
C LEU A 56 -16.90 8.95 0.96
N VAL A 57 -16.63 10.03 1.71
CA VAL A 57 -15.33 10.26 2.36
C VAL A 57 -15.02 9.16 3.39
N ILE A 58 -15.99 8.79 4.24
CA ILE A 58 -15.84 7.73 5.24
C ILE A 58 -15.54 6.39 4.56
N SER A 59 -16.25 6.06 3.48
CA SER A 59 -16.05 4.80 2.76
C SER A 59 -14.66 4.70 2.14
N LEU A 60 -14.15 5.79 1.55
CA LEU A 60 -12.79 5.82 1.01
C LEU A 60 -11.73 5.79 2.11
N ALA A 61 -11.95 6.51 3.22
CA ALA A 61 -11.06 6.52 4.36
C ALA A 61 -10.92 5.14 5.00
N LEU A 62 -12.03 4.40 5.19
CA LEU A 62 -11.97 3.06 5.78
C LEU A 62 -11.52 1.99 4.76
N GLY A 63 -12.07 2.02 3.55
CA GLY A 63 -11.87 0.98 2.55
C GLY A 63 -10.57 1.10 1.76
N TYR A 64 -10.28 2.27 1.19
CA TYR A 64 -9.18 2.42 0.24
C TYR A 64 -7.94 3.05 0.86
N GLY A 65 -8.04 4.32 1.28
CA GLY A 65 -6.97 5.01 2.01
C GLY A 65 -6.62 4.34 3.33
N GLY A 66 -7.55 3.56 3.90
CA GLY A 66 -7.34 2.79 5.12
C GLY A 66 -6.85 1.37 4.87
N LEU A 67 -7.78 0.45 4.64
CA LEU A 67 -7.49 -0.98 4.52
C LEU A 67 -6.54 -1.31 3.37
N VAL A 68 -6.85 -0.88 2.14
CA VAL A 68 -6.01 -1.22 0.98
C VAL A 68 -4.61 -0.61 1.11
N GLN A 69 -4.50 0.63 1.60
CA GLN A 69 -3.20 1.26 1.83
C GLN A 69 -2.39 0.55 2.92
N LEU A 70 -3.05 0.12 4.01
CA LEU A 70 -2.41 -0.67 5.07
C LEU A 70 -1.87 -2.00 4.52
N LEU A 71 -2.65 -2.71 3.70
CA LEU A 71 -2.23 -3.96 3.06
C LEU A 71 -1.06 -3.74 2.11
N ALA A 72 -1.05 -2.65 1.35
CA ALA A 72 0.09 -2.27 0.52
C ALA A 72 1.36 -2.05 1.35
N GLY A 73 1.24 -1.40 2.52
CA GLY A 73 2.34 -1.26 3.47
C GLY A 73 2.85 -2.60 4.03
N MET A 74 1.95 -3.53 4.34
CA MET A 74 2.32 -4.89 4.76
C MET A 74 3.12 -5.61 3.67
N TRP A 75 2.78 -5.41 2.40
CA TRP A 75 3.48 -6.05 1.29
C TRP A 75 4.83 -5.37 0.98
N GLU A 76 4.96 -4.05 1.21
CA GLU A 76 6.26 -3.37 1.14
C GLU A 76 7.26 -3.93 2.17
N PHE A 77 6.82 -4.31 3.37
CA PHE A 77 7.68 -5.01 4.33
C PHE A 77 8.20 -6.33 3.74
N ARG A 78 7.34 -7.07 3.03
CA ARG A 78 7.72 -8.34 2.40
C ARG A 78 8.67 -8.16 1.21
N CYS A 79 8.59 -7.03 0.51
CA CYS A 79 9.50 -6.62 -0.56
C CYS A 79 10.82 -6.02 -0.05
N GLY A 80 10.99 -5.86 1.26
CA GLY A 80 12.21 -5.28 1.86
C GLY A 80 12.28 -3.74 1.79
N ASN A 81 11.17 -3.07 1.47
CA ASN A 81 11.10 -1.61 1.39
C ASN A 81 10.53 -1.02 2.68
N THR A 82 11.41 -0.79 3.65
CA THR A 82 11.02 -0.22 4.96
C THR A 82 10.36 1.15 4.86
N PHE A 83 10.77 1.97 3.89
CA PHE A 83 10.20 3.31 3.71
C PHE A 83 8.74 3.22 3.28
N GLY A 84 8.46 2.50 2.19
CA GLY A 84 7.08 2.30 1.70
C GLY A 84 6.21 1.63 2.74
N ALA A 85 6.76 0.63 3.43
CA ALA A 85 6.05 -0.10 4.46
C ALA A 85 5.61 0.78 5.63
N THR A 86 6.52 1.62 6.13
CA THR A 86 6.24 2.57 7.21
C THR A 86 5.25 3.64 6.75
N ALA A 87 5.48 4.23 5.57
CA ALA A 87 4.65 5.30 5.05
C ALA A 87 3.21 4.83 4.80
N PHE A 88 3.00 3.75 4.03
CA PHE A 88 1.66 3.30 3.68
C PHE A 88 0.90 2.74 4.88
N SER A 89 1.58 2.04 5.81
CA SER A 89 0.91 1.56 7.02
C SER A 89 0.47 2.70 7.94
N SER A 90 1.31 3.74 8.08
CA SER A 90 1.00 4.90 8.91
C SER A 90 -0.16 5.71 8.34
N TYR A 91 -0.14 6.00 7.03
CA TYR A 91 -1.25 6.70 6.37
C TYR A 91 -2.52 5.84 6.30
N GLY A 92 -2.39 4.52 6.15
CA GLY A 92 -3.50 3.56 6.28
C GLY A 92 -4.19 3.66 7.65
N GLY A 93 -3.40 3.61 8.72
CA GLY A 93 -3.90 3.78 10.08
C GLY A 93 -4.53 5.16 10.32
N PHE A 94 -3.94 6.22 9.76
CA PHE A 94 -4.52 7.57 9.80
C PHE A 94 -5.92 7.60 9.17
N TRP A 95 -6.08 7.07 7.95
CA TRP A 95 -7.38 7.08 7.26
C TRP A 95 -8.43 6.23 7.96
N ILE A 96 -8.05 5.08 8.52
CA ILE A 96 -8.94 4.28 9.36
C ILE A 96 -9.41 5.09 10.57
N SER A 97 -8.47 5.72 11.29
CA SER A 97 -8.79 6.53 12.47
C SER A 97 -9.69 7.72 12.12
N PHE A 98 -9.40 8.39 11.01
CA PHE A 98 -10.20 9.52 10.52
C PHE A 98 -11.62 9.10 10.11
N GLY A 99 -11.75 7.99 9.37
CA GLY A 99 -13.04 7.44 8.98
C GLY A 99 -13.88 7.00 10.18
N LEU A 100 -13.24 6.44 11.21
CA LEU A 100 -13.92 6.10 12.46
C LEU A 100 -14.42 7.35 13.16
N ILE A 101 -13.61 8.41 13.32
CA ILE A 101 -14.05 9.66 13.97
C ILE A 101 -15.27 10.27 13.26
N LEU A 102 -15.31 10.21 11.92
CA LEU A 102 -16.41 10.78 11.13
C LEU A 102 -17.65 9.87 11.04
N SER A 103 -17.55 8.60 11.43
CA SER A 103 -18.68 7.67 11.41
C SER A 103 -19.79 8.17 12.36
N PRO A 104 -21.08 8.13 11.95
CA PRO A 104 -22.20 8.57 12.79
C PRO A 104 -22.32 7.86 14.14
N SER A 105 -21.68 6.68 14.27
CA SER A 105 -21.64 5.88 15.50
C SER A 105 -20.67 6.38 16.56
N SER A 106 -19.88 7.41 16.26
CA SER A 106 -18.65 7.73 17.01
C SER A 106 -18.84 8.76 18.13
N GLY A 107 -20.09 9.13 18.43
CA GLY A 107 -20.47 10.04 19.51
C GLY A 107 -21.10 11.32 19.02
#